data_AF-X1MS36-F1
#
_entry.id   AF-X1MS36-F1
#
_cell.length_a   1.000
_cell.length_b   1.000
_cell.length_c   1.000
_cell.angle_alpha   90.00
_cell.angle_beta   90.00
_cell.angle_gamma   90.00
#
_symmetry.space_group_name_H-M   'P 1'
#
loop_
_entity.id
_entity.type
_entity.pdbx_description
1 polymer ?
#
loop_
_entity_poly.entity_id
_entity_poly.type
_entity_poly.pdbx_seq_one_letter_code
_entity_poly.pdbx_strand_id
1 'polypeptide(L)'
;MIKVTYERYLKSEWWRKRRSETLKQNPTCFMCKKRATQVHHITYKRLGEERDSDLVSVCKKHHRKLHFKKEEKLTDFESRYEYQKYYSQRKKREGKPWYKSKAKIKRKFSCLTRYSKKNRYLTSRYGYG
;
A
#
# COMPACT_ATOMS: atom_id res chain seq x y z
N MET A 1 -9.52 -32.20 -0.81
CA MET A 1 -9.15 -30.77 -0.67
C MET A 1 -10.09 -30.12 0.36
N ILE A 2 -9.57 -29.71 1.51
CA ILE A 2 -10.40 -29.03 2.52
C ILE A 2 -10.65 -27.59 2.03
N LYS A 3 -11.86 -27.30 1.56
CA LYS A 3 -12.31 -25.93 1.29
C LYS A 3 -12.30 -25.17 2.62
N VAL A 4 -11.28 -24.34 2.86
CA VAL A 4 -11.30 -23.42 4.00
C VAL A 4 -12.45 -22.46 3.76
N THR A 5 -13.49 -22.54 4.58
CA THR A 5 -14.61 -21.60 4.50
C THR A 5 -14.10 -20.20 4.84
N TYR A 6 -14.66 -19.18 4.19
CA TYR A 6 -14.29 -17.78 4.42
C TYR A 6 -14.35 -17.41 5.91
N GLU A 7 -15.31 -17.96 6.65
CA GLU A 7 -15.45 -17.79 8.09
C GLU A 7 -14.29 -18.41 8.88
N ARG A 8 -13.83 -19.60 8.49
CA ARG A 8 -12.68 -20.26 9.10
C ARG A 8 -11.39 -19.49 8.82
N TYR A 9 -11.25 -18.95 7.60
CA TYR A 9 -10.15 -18.04 7.26
C TYR A 9 -10.16 -16.78 8.15
N LEU A 10 -11.31 -16.13 8.34
CA LEU A 10 -11.43 -14.94 9.19
C LEU A 10 -11.14 -15.21 10.67
N LYS A 11 -11.31 -16.47 11.11
CA LYS A 11 -10.97 -16.91 12.47
C LYS A 11 -9.54 -17.45 12.58
N SER A 12 -8.78 -17.49 11.49
CA SER A 12 -7.41 -18.03 11.50
C SER A 12 -6.44 -17.10 12.24
N GLU A 13 -5.46 -17.71 12.90
CA GLU A 13 -4.34 -17.00 13.51
C GLU A 13 -3.55 -16.16 12.50
N TRP A 14 -3.44 -16.68 11.28
CA TRP A 14 -2.80 -16.00 10.17
C TRP A 14 -3.47 -14.64 9.90
N TRP A 15 -4.79 -14.63 9.71
CA TRP A 15 -5.53 -13.39 9.46
C TRP A 15 -5.48 -12.43 10.66
N ARG A 16 -5.56 -12.96 11.88
CA ARG A 16 -5.45 -12.17 13.12
C ARG A 16 -4.11 -11.43 13.19
N LYS A 17 -3.00 -12.13 12.92
CA LYS A 17 -1.65 -11.54 12.86
C LYS A 17 -1.56 -10.50 11.74
N ARG A 18 -1.99 -10.86 10.53
CA ARG A 18 -1.92 -9.97 9.36
C ARG A 18 -2.72 -8.68 9.54
N ARG A 19 -3.91 -8.79 10.12
CA ARG A 19 -4.76 -7.64 10.48
C ARG A 19 -4.08 -6.73 11.50
N SER A 20 -3.47 -7.32 12.54
CA SER A 20 -2.76 -6.57 13.58
C SER A 20 -1.57 -5.81 13.00
N GLU A 21 -0.75 -6.46 12.19
CA GLU A 21 0.40 -5.84 11.51
C GLU A 21 -0.04 -4.67 10.60
N THR A 22 -1.09 -4.88 9.81
CA THR A 22 -1.64 -3.84 8.92
C THR A 22 -2.09 -2.60 9.70
N LEU A 23 -2.77 -2.79 10.83
CA LEU A 23 -3.22 -1.69 11.70
C LEU A 23 -2.06 -1.01 12.45
N LYS A 24 -1.01 -1.75 12.81
CA LYS A 24 0.20 -1.19 13.42
C LYS A 24 0.98 -0.32 12.43
N GLN A 25 1.18 -0.81 11.21
CA GLN A 25 1.88 -0.07 10.16
C GLN A 25 1.07 1.13 9.64
N ASN A 26 -0.25 0.99 9.57
CA ASN A 26 -1.15 2.03 9.08
C ASN A 26 -2.26 2.30 10.12
N PRO A 27 -1.96 3.04 11.21
CA PRO A 27 -2.89 3.25 12.32
C PRO A 27 -4.01 4.25 12.02
N THR A 28 -3.96 4.92 10.86
CA THR A 28 -4.94 5.92 10.44
C THR A 28 -5.78 5.39 9.28
N CYS A 29 -7.05 5.80 9.25
CA CYS A 29 -7.98 5.49 8.20
C CYS A 29 -7.53 6.16 6.91
N PHE A 30 -7.38 5.37 5.85
CA PHE A 30 -6.99 5.86 4.54
C PHE A 30 -7.90 6.99 4.01
N MET A 31 -9.20 6.94 4.34
CA MET A 31 -10.21 7.89 3.84
C MET A 31 -10.26 9.20 4.61
N CYS A 32 -10.24 9.16 5.94
CA CYS A 32 -10.49 10.34 6.79
C CYS A 32 -9.38 10.67 7.78
N LYS A 33 -8.26 9.94 7.76
CA LYS A 33 -7.09 10.13 8.65
C LYS A 33 -7.32 9.97 10.16
N LYS A 34 -8.55 9.73 10.62
CA LYS A 34 -8.84 9.33 12.01
C LYS A 34 -8.32 7.91 12.30
N ARG A 35 -8.25 7.49 13.56
CA ARG A 35 -7.82 6.14 13.97
C ARG A 35 -8.53 5.03 13.18
N ALA A 36 -7.75 4.13 12.59
CA ALA A 36 -8.26 2.94 11.94
C ALA A 36 -8.56 1.86 12.99
N THR A 37 -9.61 1.09 12.75
CA THR A 37 -10.06 0.00 13.64
C THR A 37 -10.31 -1.30 12.90
N GLN A 38 -10.38 -1.24 11.58
CA GLN A 38 -10.71 -2.36 10.71
C GLN A 38 -9.79 -2.35 9.49
N VAL A 39 -9.62 -3.52 8.90
CA VAL A 39 -8.88 -3.72 7.65
C VAL A 39 -9.88 -4.17 6.61
N HIS A 40 -9.88 -3.49 5.47
CA HIS A 40 -10.70 -3.83 4.32
C HIS A 40 -9.84 -4.50 3.24
N HIS A 41 -10.35 -5.56 2.63
CA HIS A 41 -9.73 -6.20 1.46
C HIS A 41 -10.08 -5.41 0.20
N ILE A 42 -9.09 -4.82 -0.45
CA ILE A 42 -9.22 -4.21 -1.78
C ILE A 42 -9.43 -5.31 -2.84
N THR A 43 -8.87 -6.50 -2.60
CA THR A 43 -8.99 -7.65 -3.47
C THR A 43 -8.85 -8.96 -2.70
N TYR A 44 -9.71 -9.93 -3.01
CA TYR A 44 -9.65 -11.30 -2.47
C TYR A 44 -8.84 -12.26 -3.36
N LYS A 45 -8.20 -11.77 -4.44
CA LYS A 45 -7.43 -12.61 -5.39
C LYS A 45 -6.33 -13.47 -4.76
N ARG A 46 -5.80 -13.07 -3.61
CA ARG A 46 -4.70 -13.74 -2.88
C ARG A 46 -5.12 -14.04 -1.44
N LEU A 47 -6.32 -14.60 -1.26
CA LEU A 47 -6.83 -14.93 0.07
C LEU A 47 -5.89 -15.93 0.75
N GLY A 48 -5.30 -15.54 1.89
CA GLY A 48 -4.28 -16.32 2.61
C GLY A 48 -2.82 -15.99 2.26
N GLU A 49 -2.58 -15.16 1.24
CA GLU A 49 -1.27 -14.68 0.81
C GLU A 49 -1.29 -13.17 0.47
N GLU A 50 -2.05 -12.40 1.25
CA GLU A 50 -2.34 -11.00 0.97
C GLU A 50 -1.11 -10.11 1.07
N ARG A 51 -0.86 -9.36 -0.01
CA ARG A 51 0.16 -8.30 -0.03
C ARG A 51 -0.33 -7.08 0.73
N ASP A 52 0.58 -6.22 1.17
CA ASP A 52 0.21 -4.95 1.83
C ASP A 52 -0.69 -4.08 0.94
N SER A 53 -0.55 -4.20 -0.38
CA SER A 53 -1.39 -3.49 -1.35
C SER A 53 -2.81 -4.02 -1.48
N ASP A 54 -3.09 -5.21 -0.94
CA ASP A 54 -4.40 -5.85 -1.01
C ASP A 54 -5.30 -5.49 0.17
N LEU A 55 -4.69 -4.88 1.20
CA LEU A 55 -5.33 -4.51 2.45
C LEU A 55 -5.29 -3.00 2.65
N VAL A 56 -6.32 -2.45 3.27
CA VAL A 56 -6.35 -1.04 3.65
C VAL A 56 -6.94 -0.82 5.04
N SER A 57 -6.21 -0.07 5.86
CA SER A 57 -6.67 0.37 7.18
C SER A 57 -7.75 1.43 7.08
N VAL A 58 -8.91 1.16 7.67
CA VAL A 58 -10.07 2.05 7.67
C VAL A 58 -10.76 2.08 9.04
N CYS A 59 -11.51 3.15 9.30
CA CYS A 59 -12.41 3.19 10.46
C CYS A 59 -13.74 2.49 10.12
N LYS A 60 -14.50 2.10 11.15
CA LYS A 60 -15.81 1.41 11.02
C LYS A 60 -16.75 2.07 10.02
N LYS A 61 -16.84 3.41 10.03
CA LYS A 61 -17.70 4.17 9.10
C LYS A 61 -17.31 3.97 7.63
N HIS A 62 -16.02 4.07 7.32
CA HIS A 62 -15.55 3.90 5.95
C HIS A 62 -15.51 2.44 5.53
N HIS A 63 -15.25 1.53 6.46
CA HIS A 63 -15.39 0.10 6.22
C HIS A 63 -16.83 -0.25 5.80
N ARG A 64 -17.84 0.23 6.52
CA ARG A 64 -19.26 0.03 6.13
C ARG A 64 -19.54 0.60 4.74
N LYS A 65 -19.06 1.81 4.42
CA LYS A 65 -19.27 2.41 3.09
C LYS A 65 -18.62 1.63 1.94
N LEU A 66 -17.55 0.89 2.22
CA LEU A 66 -16.90 0.05 1.20
C LEU A 66 -17.64 -1.28 1.02
N HIS A 67 -18.36 -1.75 2.04
CA HIS A 67 -19.17 -2.97 1.94
C HIS A 67 -20.63 -2.72 1.61
N PHE A 68 -21.14 -1.50 1.80
CA PHE A 68 -22.57 -1.20 1.68
C PHE A 68 -22.81 0.15 1.01
N LYS A 69 -23.83 0.20 0.17
CA LYS A 69 -24.35 1.40 -0.47
C LYS A 69 -25.86 1.41 -0.34
N LYS A 70 -26.42 2.48 0.25
CA LYS A 70 -27.86 2.56 0.57
C LYS A 70 -28.38 1.30 1.30
N GLU A 71 -27.55 0.73 2.17
CA GLU A 71 -27.83 -0.48 2.97
C GLU A 71 -27.75 -1.82 2.23
N GLU A 72 -27.61 -1.80 0.91
CA GLU A 72 -27.34 -2.99 0.11
C GLU A 72 -25.87 -3.38 0.17
N LYS A 73 -25.60 -4.68 0.31
CA LYS A 73 -24.22 -5.21 0.36
C LYS A 73 -23.62 -5.19 -1.04
N LEU A 74 -22.51 -4.50 -1.18
CA LEU A 74 -21.73 -4.43 -2.40
C LEU A 74 -21.01 -5.76 -2.67
N THR A 75 -20.93 -6.12 -3.95
CA THR A 75 -20.03 -7.18 -4.43
C THR A 75 -18.56 -6.78 -4.25
N ASP A 76 -17.62 -7.75 -4.31
CA ASP A 76 -16.17 -7.44 -4.28
C ASP A 76 -15.78 -6.43 -5.38
N PHE A 77 -16.38 -6.58 -6.56
CA PHE A 77 -16.12 -5.69 -7.69
C PHE A 77 -16.57 -4.24 -7.40
N GLU A 78 -17.80 -4.06 -6.93
CA GLU A 78 -18.33 -2.74 -6.59
C GLU A 78 -17.60 -2.12 -5.39
N SER A 79 -17.27 -2.94 -4.41
CA SER A 79 -16.48 -2.52 -3.24
C SER A 79 -15.11 -1.97 -3.66
N ARG A 80 -14.42 -2.68 -4.57
CA ARG A 80 -13.17 -2.22 -5.18
C ARG A 80 -13.36 -0.93 -5.96
N TYR A 81 -14.45 -0.80 -6.71
CA TYR A 81 -14.76 0.42 -7.45
C TYR A 81 -14.94 1.63 -6.51
N GLU A 82 -15.71 1.48 -5.44
CA GLU A 82 -15.89 2.53 -4.43
C GLU A 82 -14.55 2.88 -3.78
N TYR A 83 -13.69 1.90 -3.48
CA TYR A 83 -12.32 2.15 -3.01
C TYR A 83 -11.50 3.00 -4.01
N GLN A 84 -11.50 2.63 -5.29
CA GLN A 84 -10.78 3.37 -6.34
C GLN A 84 -11.26 4.82 -6.49
N LYS A 85 -12.57 5.04 -6.34
CA LYS A 85 -13.19 6.37 -6.36
C LYS A 85 -12.64 7.23 -5.22
N TYR A 86 -12.55 6.70 -4.00
CA TYR A 86 -11.96 7.41 -2.88
C TYR A 86 -10.45 7.66 -3.07
N TYR A 87 -9.71 6.66 -3.54
CA TYR A 87 -8.28 6.79 -3.82
C TYR A 87 -8.00 7.95 -4.79
N SER A 88 -8.81 8.04 -5.86
CA SER A 88 -8.69 9.08 -6.87
C SER A 88 -8.97 10.48 -6.31
N GLN A 89 -10.01 10.63 -5.47
CA GLN A 89 -10.32 11.90 -4.79
C GLN A 89 -9.22 12.33 -3.83
N ARG A 90 -8.72 11.40 -3.02
CA ARG A 90 -7.62 11.65 -2.08
C ARG A 90 -6.34 12.09 -2.80
N LYS A 91 -5.99 11.43 -3.91
CA LYS A 91 -4.86 11.80 -4.76
C LYS A 91 -4.99 13.21 -5.35
N LYS A 92 -6.21 13.68 -5.65
CA LYS A 92 -6.44 15.06 -6.08
C LYS A 92 -6.21 16.06 -4.94
N ARG A 93 -6.67 15.74 -3.72
CA ARG A 93 -6.56 16.61 -2.54
C ARG A 93 -5.16 16.69 -1.95
N GLU A 94 -4.45 15.56 -1.88
CA GLU A 94 -3.17 15.43 -1.18
C GLU A 94 -1.99 15.24 -2.14
N GLY A 95 -2.24 15.23 -3.45
CA GLY A 95 -1.23 14.89 -4.45
C GLY A 95 -0.87 13.40 -4.47
N LYS A 96 0.14 13.04 -5.27
CA LYS A 96 0.71 11.68 -5.23
C LYS A 96 1.59 11.53 -3.99
N PRO A 97 1.54 10.39 -3.29
CA PRO A 97 2.51 10.10 -2.22
C PRO A 97 3.94 10.30 -2.71
N TRP A 98 4.81 10.86 -1.85
CA TRP A 98 6.19 11.24 -2.19
C TRP A 98 7.05 10.06 -2.70
N TYR A 99 6.72 8.82 -2.33
CA TYR A 99 7.39 7.62 -2.86
C TYR A 99 6.98 7.29 -4.31
N LYS A 100 5.80 7.71 -4.77
CA LYS A 100 5.33 7.57 -6.18
C LYS A 100 5.58 8.82 -7.04
N SER A 101 5.99 9.94 -6.46
CA SER A 101 6.40 11.13 -7.24
C SER A 101 7.82 10.97 -7.82
N LYS A 102 8.71 10.22 -7.15
CA LYS A 102 10.08 9.92 -7.64
C LYS A 102 10.14 8.99 -8.86
N ALA A 103 9.05 8.34 -9.26
CA ALA A 103 9.02 7.48 -10.45
C ALA A 103 9.16 8.23 -11.80
N LYS A 104 9.12 9.58 -11.80
CA LYS A 104 9.42 10.40 -13.00
C LYS A 104 10.86 10.94 -13.04
N ILE A 105 11.61 10.93 -11.93
CA ILE A 105 13.03 11.33 -11.91
C ILE A 105 13.88 10.05 -11.94
N LYS A 106 13.80 9.32 -13.07
CA LYS A 106 14.77 8.27 -13.49
C LYS A 106 14.46 7.67 -14.87
N ARG A 107 13.70 8.39 -15.72
CA ARG A 107 13.40 7.98 -17.11
C ARG A 107 13.56 9.13 -18.13
N LYS A 108 14.42 10.11 -17.82
CA LYS A 108 14.82 11.15 -18.77
C LYS A 108 16.29 11.56 -18.59
N PHE A 109 17.17 10.57 -18.59
CA PHE A 109 18.53 10.67 -19.10
C PHE A 109 18.85 9.27 -19.65
N SER A 110 18.29 9.01 -20.83
CA SER A 110 18.83 7.96 -21.69
C SER A 110 20.31 8.25 -21.92
N CYS A 111 21.12 7.19 -21.99
CA CYS A 111 22.28 7.03 -22.86
C CYS A 111 23.03 8.31 -23.27
N LEU A 112 24.34 8.35 -22.98
CA LEU A 112 25.35 9.36 -23.35
C LEU A 112 25.67 10.37 -22.24
N THR A 113 26.58 10.00 -21.33
CA THR A 113 27.90 10.64 -21.29
C THR A 113 28.80 10.01 -20.20
N ARG A 114 29.86 9.35 -20.67
CA ARG A 114 31.21 9.55 -20.16
C ARG A 114 31.55 8.90 -18.80
N TYR A 115 31.58 7.57 -18.80
CA TYR A 115 32.70 6.86 -18.17
C TYR A 115 34.00 7.41 -18.76
N SER A 116 34.79 8.16 -17.97
CA SER A 116 36.21 8.51 -18.17
C SER A 116 36.53 9.93 -17.68
N LYS A 117 37.42 10.00 -16.66
CA LYS A 117 38.45 11.05 -16.43
C LYS A 117 37.90 12.43 -16.06
N LYS A 118 38.12 12.98 -14.86
CA LYS A 118 39.36 13.45 -14.21
C LYS A 118 38.83 14.32 -13.05
N ASN A 119 39.42 14.50 -11.87
CA ASN A 119 40.80 14.66 -11.44
C ASN A 119 40.76 14.55 -9.89
N ARG A 120 41.74 13.95 -9.20
CA ARG A 120 42.95 14.64 -8.71
C ARG A 120 42.49 15.87 -7.89
N TYR A 121 42.53 15.89 -6.56
CA TYR A 121 43.71 15.96 -5.71
C TYR A 121 43.35 15.55 -4.27
N LEU A 122 44.00 14.52 -3.72
CA LEU A 122 44.53 14.54 -2.36
C LEU A 122 45.83 13.74 -2.41
N THR A 123 46.91 14.50 -2.38
CA THR A 123 48.30 14.08 -2.43
C THR A 123 48.76 13.57 -1.06
N SER A 124 49.60 12.53 -1.09
CA SER A 124 50.81 12.38 -0.28
C SER A 124 50.70 11.89 1.17
N ARG A 125 51.68 11.02 1.51
CA ARG A 125 52.07 10.42 2.80
C ARG A 125 51.21 9.23 3.23
N TYR A 126 51.68 7.99 3.26
CA TYR A 126 52.99 7.47 3.66
C TYR A 126 53.36 6.20 2.89
N GLY A 127 54.66 6.02 2.64
CA GLY A 127 55.27 4.76 2.18
C GLY A 127 55.84 3.92 3.34
N TYR A 128 56.69 2.98 2.95
CA TYR A 128 57.30 1.84 3.67
C TYR A 128 56.41 0.59 3.68
N GLY A 129 56.82 -0.55 3.14
CA GLY A 129 58.08 -0.96 2.52
C GLY A 129 57.91 -2.38 1.99
#